data_AF-A0A6N9P1R0-F1
#
_entry.id   AF-A0A6N9P1R0-F1
#
_cell.length_a   1.000
_cell.length_b   1.000
_cell.length_c   1.000
_cell.angle_alpha   90.00
_cell.angle_beta   90.00
_cell.angle_gamma   90.00
#
_symmetry.space_group_name_H-M   'P 1'
#
loop_
_entity.id
_entity.type
_entity.pdbx_description
1 polymer ?
#
loop_
_entity_poly.entity_id
_entity_poly.type
_entity_poly.pdbx_seq_one_letter_code
_entity_poly.pdbx_strand_id
1 'polypeptide(L)'
;MFFPFGKKKPAAPARAKKLSPAEKWQAATRDSQQHLKAGELGLYRNDLFTMAGVHKAEGRRDDELRLLLFVCYLDFCPFSSLTDYRYFLENKDWPVPGGIIAPGVITRINSAAKALGLSPSDVEQLFCREVRADMVPAQVMTVQGCAGLVRMSMEGKRAEAEKALNRETSRFVKAHRR
;
A
#
# COMPACT_ATOMS: atom_id res chain seq x y z
N MET A 1 -29.83 47.41 -28.17
CA MET A 1 -28.74 46.49 -28.54
C MET A 1 -28.97 45.15 -27.86
N PHE A 2 -29.28 44.11 -28.63
CA PHE A 2 -29.43 42.73 -28.15
C PHE A 2 -28.14 41.97 -28.48
N PHE A 3 -27.48 41.38 -27.49
CA PHE A 3 -26.38 40.42 -27.71
C PHE A 3 -26.93 39.01 -27.49
N PRO A 4 -26.90 38.10 -28.48
CA PRO A 4 -27.30 36.72 -28.27
C PRO A 4 -26.10 35.95 -27.72
N PHE A 5 -26.08 35.69 -26.41
CA PHE A 5 -25.19 34.69 -25.84
C PHE A 5 -25.73 33.29 -26.13
N GLY A 6 -25.35 32.74 -27.29
CA GLY A 6 -25.49 31.31 -27.57
C GLY A 6 -24.61 30.52 -26.60
N LYS A 7 -25.20 29.97 -25.54
CA LYS A 7 -24.50 29.05 -24.61
C LYS A 7 -24.13 27.77 -25.37
N LYS A 8 -22.88 27.67 -25.87
CA LYS A 8 -22.32 26.38 -26.31
C LYS A 8 -22.23 25.46 -25.09
N LYS A 9 -22.96 24.34 -25.11
CA LYS A 9 -22.79 23.25 -24.15
C LYS A 9 -21.33 22.78 -24.18
N PRO A 10 -20.64 22.63 -23.03
CA PRO A 10 -19.32 22.02 -23.03
C PRO A 10 -19.42 20.58 -23.56
N ALA A 11 -18.53 20.24 -24.48
CA ALA A 11 -18.45 18.89 -25.02
C ALA A 11 -18.21 17.90 -23.87
N ALA A 12 -18.96 16.79 -23.87
CA ALA A 12 -18.75 15.73 -22.89
C ALA A 12 -17.28 15.27 -22.96
N PRO A 13 -16.60 15.07 -21.80
CA PRO A 13 -15.22 14.64 -21.81
C PRO A 13 -15.10 13.32 -22.57
N ALA A 14 -14.14 13.25 -23.50
CA ALA A 14 -13.89 12.05 -24.29
C ALA A 14 -13.75 10.85 -23.36
N ARG A 15 -14.53 9.80 -23.61
CA ARG A 15 -14.55 8.58 -22.79
C ARG A 15 -13.15 7.98 -22.82
N ALA A 16 -12.41 8.08 -21.71
CA ALA A 16 -11.06 7.55 -21.60
C ALA A 16 -11.05 6.07 -22.04
N LYS A 17 -10.15 5.74 -22.97
CA LYS A 17 -9.97 4.37 -23.47
C LYS A 17 -9.68 3.46 -22.27
N LYS A 18 -10.53 2.44 -22.04
CA LYS A 18 -10.26 1.43 -21.01
C LYS A 18 -9.08 0.58 -21.46
N LEU A 19 -7.98 0.64 -20.70
CA LEU A 19 -6.81 -0.21 -20.91
C LEU A 19 -7.16 -1.68 -20.62
N SER A 20 -6.62 -2.58 -21.44
CA SER A 20 -6.62 -4.03 -21.22
C SER A 20 -5.78 -4.41 -19.98
N PRO A 21 -5.95 -5.62 -19.41
CA PRO A 21 -5.11 -6.09 -18.31
C PRO A 21 -3.61 -6.06 -18.63
N ALA A 22 -3.21 -6.44 -19.85
CA ALA A 22 -1.82 -6.42 -20.29
C ALA A 22 -1.25 -4.99 -20.40
N GLU A 23 -2.01 -4.04 -20.97
CA GLU A 23 -1.58 -2.64 -21.03
C GLU A 23 -1.45 -2.04 -19.62
N LYS A 24 -2.36 -2.38 -18.69
CA LYS A 24 -2.29 -1.96 -17.29
C LYS A 24 -1.07 -2.54 -16.58
N TRP A 25 -0.78 -3.83 -16.80
CA TRP A 25 0.40 -4.49 -16.25
C TRP A 25 1.69 -3.82 -16.71
N GLN A 26 1.81 -3.60 -18.02
CA GLN A 26 3.01 -3.00 -18.60
C GLN A 26 3.22 -1.57 -18.09
N ALA A 27 2.15 -0.77 -18.02
CA ALA A 27 2.22 0.57 -17.45
C ALA A 27 2.65 0.54 -15.98
N ALA A 28 1.95 -0.22 -15.14
CA ALA A 28 2.24 -0.29 -13.70
C ALA A 28 3.64 -0.87 -13.41
N THR A 29 4.14 -1.80 -14.23
CA THR A 29 5.49 -2.34 -14.08
C THR A 29 6.57 -1.31 -14.40
N ARG A 30 6.37 -0.51 -15.46
CA ARG A 30 7.31 0.57 -15.79
C ARG A 30 7.28 1.65 -14.72
N ASP A 31 6.09 2.06 -14.32
CA ASP A 31 5.90 3.15 -13.36
C ASP A 31 6.42 2.73 -11.97
N SER A 32 6.22 1.47 -11.56
CA SER A 32 6.77 0.94 -10.30
C SER A 32 8.29 0.96 -10.26
N GLN A 33 8.96 0.59 -11.35
CA GLN A 33 10.42 0.68 -11.44
C GLN A 33 10.91 2.13 -11.35
N GLN A 34 10.18 3.07 -11.96
CA GLN A 34 10.52 4.49 -11.90
C GLN A 34 10.34 5.04 -10.49
N HIS A 35 9.20 4.81 -9.85
CA HIS A 35 8.92 5.29 -8.49
C HIS A 35 9.86 4.66 -7.46
N LEU A 36 10.16 3.37 -7.59
CA LEU A 36 11.12 2.70 -6.70
C LEU A 36 12.52 3.32 -6.83
N LYS A 37 13.00 3.57 -8.06
CA LYS A 37 14.30 4.23 -8.29
C LYS A 37 14.34 5.66 -7.76
N ALA A 38 13.23 6.38 -7.86
CA ALA A 38 13.10 7.74 -7.32
C ALA A 38 12.96 7.77 -5.79
N GLY A 39 12.72 6.61 -5.14
CA GLY A 39 12.46 6.54 -3.71
C GLY A 39 11.05 6.97 -3.32
N GLU A 40 10.10 6.98 -4.26
CA GLU A 40 8.69 7.35 -4.06
C GLU A 40 7.87 6.14 -3.59
N LEU A 41 7.99 5.82 -2.30
CA LEU A 41 7.42 4.60 -1.70
C LEU A 41 5.89 4.54 -1.79
N GLY A 42 5.21 5.67 -1.57
CA GLY A 42 3.75 5.77 -1.65
C GLY A 42 3.21 5.57 -3.07
N LEU A 43 3.93 6.06 -4.08
CA LEU A 43 3.58 5.83 -5.49
C LEU A 43 3.89 4.39 -5.90
N TYR A 44 5.06 3.88 -5.53
CA TYR A 44 5.43 2.49 -5.75
C TYR A 44 4.40 1.51 -5.16
N ARG A 45 3.95 1.77 -3.92
CA ARG A 45 2.87 1.05 -3.27
C ARG A 45 1.59 1.03 -4.12
N ASN A 46 1.22 2.15 -4.73
CA ASN A 46 0.02 2.24 -5.58
C ASN A 46 0.17 1.44 -6.88
N ASP A 47 1.37 1.39 -7.45
CA ASP A 47 1.65 0.56 -8.62
C ASP A 47 1.51 -0.93 -8.28
N LEU A 48 2.07 -1.38 -7.15
CA LEU A 48 1.90 -2.76 -6.68
C LEU A 48 0.43 -3.12 -6.45
N PHE A 49 -0.36 -2.20 -5.88
CA PHE A 49 -1.79 -2.41 -5.70
C PHE A 49 -2.55 -2.51 -7.04
N THR A 50 -2.10 -1.76 -8.04
CA THR A 50 -2.62 -1.83 -9.42
C THR A 50 -2.26 -3.16 -10.08
N MET A 51 -1.01 -3.61 -9.94
CA MET A 51 -0.53 -4.91 -10.41
C MET A 51 -1.31 -6.06 -9.75
N ALA A 52 -1.58 -5.99 -8.45
CA ALA A 52 -2.45 -6.94 -7.75
C ALA A 52 -3.87 -6.96 -8.35
N GLY A 53 -4.38 -5.80 -8.77
CA GLY A 53 -5.65 -5.68 -9.51
C GLY A 53 -5.66 -6.41 -10.85
N VAL A 54 -4.53 -6.42 -11.56
CA VAL A 54 -4.37 -7.17 -12.81
C VAL A 54 -4.38 -8.67 -12.53
N HIS A 55 -3.57 -9.16 -11.60
CA HIS A 55 -3.55 -10.57 -11.22
C HIS A 55 -4.93 -11.09 -10.79
N LYS A 56 -5.68 -10.29 -10.03
CA LYS A 56 -7.08 -10.58 -9.69
C LYS A 56 -7.94 -10.82 -10.94
N ALA A 57 -7.85 -9.92 -11.92
CA ALA A 57 -8.66 -9.98 -13.14
C ALA A 57 -8.32 -11.21 -14.00
N GLU A 58 -7.09 -11.71 -13.89
CA GLU A 58 -6.59 -12.90 -14.59
C GLU A 58 -6.77 -14.19 -13.77
N GLY A 59 -7.39 -14.14 -12.59
CA GLY A 59 -7.58 -15.30 -11.72
C GLY A 59 -6.32 -15.78 -11.00
N ARG A 60 -5.20 -15.06 -11.13
CA ARG A 60 -3.91 -15.37 -10.47
C ARG A 60 -3.93 -14.91 -9.00
N ARG A 61 -4.71 -15.62 -8.17
CA ARG A 61 -4.96 -15.22 -6.77
C ARG A 61 -3.75 -15.29 -5.85
N ASP A 62 -2.84 -16.23 -6.10
CA ASP A 62 -1.59 -16.36 -5.35
C ASP A 62 -0.69 -15.14 -5.55
N ASP A 63 -0.51 -14.71 -6.81
CA ASP A 63 0.24 -13.49 -7.15
C ASP A 63 -0.44 -12.21 -6.64
N GLU A 64 -1.78 -12.13 -6.73
CA GLU A 64 -2.55 -11.03 -6.13
C GLU A 64 -2.25 -10.94 -4.63
N LEU A 65 -2.30 -12.06 -3.90
CA LEU A 65 -2.08 -12.09 -2.47
C LEU A 65 -0.67 -11.61 -2.12
N ARG A 66 0.38 -12.15 -2.76
CA ARG A 66 1.78 -11.73 -2.51
C ARG A 66 1.97 -10.22 -2.66
N LEU A 67 1.46 -9.65 -3.76
CA LEU A 67 1.55 -8.19 -3.98
C LEU A 67 0.81 -7.40 -2.91
N LEU A 68 -0.37 -7.85 -2.47
CA LEU A 68 -1.11 -7.18 -1.41
C LEU A 68 -0.39 -7.24 -0.05
N LEU A 69 0.36 -8.31 0.25
CA LEU A 69 1.18 -8.37 1.46
C LEU A 69 2.31 -7.33 1.41
N PHE A 70 2.95 -7.14 0.26
CA PHE A 70 3.95 -6.08 0.08
C PHE A 70 3.34 -4.67 0.18
N VAL A 71 2.17 -4.46 -0.41
CA VAL A 71 1.41 -3.20 -0.26
C VAL A 71 1.13 -2.93 1.21
N CYS A 72 0.71 -3.94 1.96
CA CYS A 72 0.42 -3.81 3.38
C CYS A 72 1.68 -3.51 4.21
N TYR A 73 2.82 -4.09 3.85
CA TYR A 73 4.09 -3.79 4.51
C TYR A 73 4.55 -2.35 4.27
N LEU A 74 4.37 -1.83 3.05
CA LEU A 74 4.60 -0.43 2.72
C LEU A 74 3.64 0.50 3.45
N ASP A 75 2.37 0.11 3.61
CA ASP A 75 1.37 0.89 4.35
C ASP A 75 1.74 1.06 5.83
N PHE A 76 2.50 0.12 6.42
CA PHE A 76 3.00 0.24 7.80
C PHE A 76 4.20 1.18 7.93
N CYS A 77 4.90 1.47 6.82
CA CYS A 77 5.95 2.47 6.80
C CYS A 77 5.33 3.87 6.89
N PRO A 78 5.73 4.71 7.86
CA PRO A 78 5.15 6.05 8.03
C PRO A 78 5.65 7.06 6.98
N PHE A 79 6.64 6.72 6.16
CA PHE A 79 7.21 7.62 5.17
C PHE A 79 6.76 7.25 3.76
N SER A 80 6.21 8.23 3.03
CA SER A 80 5.82 8.10 1.63
C SER A 80 6.98 8.17 0.65
N SER A 81 8.15 8.63 1.07
CA SER A 81 9.35 8.68 0.25
C SER A 81 10.63 8.53 1.06
N LEU A 82 11.74 8.17 0.39
CA LEU A 82 13.07 8.20 0.99
C LEU A 82 13.50 9.62 1.36
N THR A 83 13.02 10.63 0.63
CA THR A 83 13.26 12.04 0.93
C THR A 83 12.63 12.42 2.28
N ASP A 84 11.36 12.06 2.50
CA ASP A 84 10.66 12.31 3.78
C ASP A 84 11.37 11.61 4.94
N TYR A 85 11.81 10.36 4.73
CA TYR A 85 12.54 9.62 5.75
C TYR A 85 13.88 10.28 6.10
N ARG A 86 14.68 10.67 5.09
CA ARG A 86 15.95 11.37 5.31
C ARG A 86 15.74 12.71 6.00
N TYR A 87 14.73 13.46 5.55
CA TYR A 87 14.38 14.73 6.18
C TYR A 87 14.05 14.56 7.65
N PHE A 88 13.29 13.52 8.01
CA PHE A 88 13.00 13.20 9.42
C PHE A 88 14.26 12.88 10.24
N LEU A 89 15.21 12.13 9.67
CA LEU A 89 16.47 11.80 10.35
C LEU A 89 17.29 13.07 10.65
N GLU A 90 17.24 14.05 9.75
CA GLU A 90 17.93 15.35 9.90
C GLU A 90 17.13 16.33 10.77
N ASN A 91 15.80 16.24 10.75
CA ASN A 91 14.87 17.17 11.39
C ASN A 91 13.97 16.41 12.36
N LYS A 92 14.54 16.01 13.50
CA LYS A 92 13.92 15.11 14.48
C LYS A 92 12.54 15.57 14.97
N ASP A 93 12.26 16.87 15.00
CA ASP A 93 10.97 17.44 15.41
C ASP A 93 9.87 17.37 14.35
N TRP A 94 10.20 16.99 13.12
CA TRP A 94 9.24 16.87 12.03
C TRP A 94 8.10 15.89 12.40
N PRO A 95 6.84 16.24 12.10
CA PRO A 95 5.69 15.39 12.40
C PRO A 95 5.69 14.17 11.48
N VAL A 96 5.74 12.97 12.07
CA VAL A 96 5.71 11.71 11.33
C VAL A 96 4.25 11.30 11.07
N PRO A 97 3.78 11.25 9.82
CA PRO A 97 2.47 10.71 9.49
C PRO A 97 2.52 9.21 9.76
N GLY A 98 1.79 8.72 10.77
CA GLY A 98 1.90 7.32 11.18
C GLY A 98 1.56 6.32 10.06
N GLY A 99 2.02 5.08 10.22
CA GLY A 99 1.62 3.99 9.31
C GLY A 99 0.11 3.75 9.35
N ILE A 100 -0.42 3.12 8.31
CA ILE A 100 -1.86 2.86 8.14
C ILE A 100 -2.15 1.37 7.97
N ILE A 101 -3.33 0.95 8.41
CA ILE A 101 -3.91 -0.34 8.02
C ILE A 101 -5.00 -0.02 6.98
N ALA A 102 -4.68 -0.04 5.69
CA ALA A 102 -5.67 0.33 4.66
C ALA A 102 -6.82 -0.71 4.60
N PRO A 103 -8.09 -0.33 4.92
CA PRO A 103 -9.19 -1.30 4.96
C PRO A 103 -9.40 -2.02 3.64
N GLY A 104 -9.32 -1.28 2.52
CA GLY A 104 -9.44 -1.86 1.19
C GLY A 104 -8.36 -2.89 0.86
N VAL A 105 -7.15 -2.74 1.39
CA VAL A 105 -6.06 -3.72 1.21
C VAL A 105 -6.37 -4.98 2.02
N ILE A 106 -6.73 -4.85 3.31
CA ILE A 106 -7.10 -5.98 4.16
C ILE A 106 -8.31 -6.75 3.58
N THR A 107 -9.34 -6.05 3.10
CA THR A 107 -10.49 -6.70 2.45
C THR A 107 -10.07 -7.51 1.22
N ARG A 108 -9.13 -6.99 0.41
CA ARG A 108 -8.61 -7.73 -0.75
C ARG A 108 -7.74 -8.91 -0.35
N ILE A 109 -6.90 -8.78 0.67
CA ILE A 109 -6.13 -9.89 1.25
C ILE A 109 -7.08 -11.00 1.71
N ASN A 110 -8.11 -10.66 2.50
CA ASN A 110 -9.14 -11.60 2.93
C ASN A 110 -9.83 -12.29 1.76
N SER A 111 -10.16 -11.55 0.69
CA SER A 111 -10.79 -12.11 -0.50
C SER A 111 -9.86 -13.08 -1.25
N ALA A 112 -8.58 -12.74 -1.42
CA ALA A 112 -7.62 -13.59 -2.11
C ALA A 112 -7.29 -14.84 -1.28
N ALA A 113 -7.07 -14.69 0.02
CA ALA A 113 -6.83 -15.79 0.96
C ALA A 113 -8.00 -16.80 0.97
N LYS A 114 -9.25 -16.32 1.06
CA LYS A 114 -10.44 -17.18 0.98
C LYS A 114 -10.52 -17.95 -0.34
N ALA A 115 -10.19 -17.31 -1.46
CA ALA A 115 -10.18 -17.96 -2.78
C ALA A 115 -9.11 -19.06 -2.89
N LEU A 116 -8.05 -18.98 -2.08
CA LEU A 116 -6.97 -19.96 -1.98
C LEU A 116 -7.17 -20.98 -0.85
N GLY A 117 -8.26 -20.88 -0.08
CA GLY A 117 -8.50 -21.76 1.08
C GLY A 117 -7.57 -21.49 2.28
N LEU A 118 -6.94 -20.32 2.35
CA LEU A 118 -5.97 -19.97 3.39
C LEU A 118 -6.65 -19.35 4.62
N SER A 119 -6.22 -19.77 5.80
CA SER A 119 -6.59 -19.15 7.07
C SER A 119 -5.78 -17.87 7.34
N PRO A 120 -6.20 -17.01 8.29
CA PRO A 120 -5.38 -15.88 8.74
C PRO A 120 -3.99 -16.29 9.24
N SER A 121 -3.87 -17.48 9.85
CA SER A 121 -2.58 -18.04 10.29
C SER A 121 -1.68 -18.40 9.10
N ASP A 122 -2.24 -18.95 8.02
CA ASP A 122 -1.48 -19.24 6.81
C ASP A 122 -1.00 -17.95 6.13
N VAL A 123 -1.82 -16.91 6.13
CA VAL A 123 -1.43 -15.59 5.62
C VAL A 123 -0.35 -14.94 6.48
N GLU A 124 -0.39 -15.10 7.80
CA GLU A 124 0.67 -14.66 8.71
C GLU A 124 2.01 -15.35 8.37
N GLN A 125 1.99 -16.67 8.20
CA GLN A 125 3.20 -17.43 7.82
C GLN A 125 3.71 -17.05 6.44
N LEU A 126 2.80 -16.87 5.48
CA LEU A 126 3.12 -16.40 4.14
C LEU A 126 3.78 -15.02 4.19
N PHE A 127 3.23 -14.10 4.97
CA PHE A 127 3.81 -12.76 5.14
C PHE A 127 5.25 -12.85 5.63
N CYS A 128 5.52 -13.63 6.67
CA CYS A 128 6.87 -13.79 7.21
C CYS A 128 7.86 -14.47 6.25
N ARG A 129 7.36 -15.27 5.30
CA ARG A 129 8.19 -15.91 4.27
C ARG A 129 8.55 -14.97 3.13
N GLU A 130 7.58 -14.19 2.65
CA GLU A 130 7.74 -13.37 1.45
C GLU A 130 8.34 -11.99 1.77
N VAL A 131 8.00 -11.42 2.93
CA VAL A 131 8.43 -10.07 3.32
C VAL A 131 9.77 -10.12 4.05
N ARG A 132 10.70 -9.27 3.60
CA ARG A 132 11.99 -9.08 4.27
C ARG A 132 12.04 -7.70 4.89
N ALA A 133 12.75 -7.61 6.02
CA ALA A 133 12.87 -6.38 6.78
C ALA A 133 13.46 -5.23 5.91
N ASP A 134 14.41 -5.55 5.03
CA ASP A 134 15.11 -4.59 4.17
C ASP A 134 14.27 -4.00 3.02
N MET A 135 13.00 -4.39 2.88
CA MET A 135 12.13 -3.89 1.81
C MET A 135 11.57 -2.48 2.08
N VAL A 136 11.63 -1.98 3.32
CA VAL A 136 11.24 -0.61 3.68
C VAL A 136 12.36 0.06 4.47
N PRO A 137 12.56 1.38 4.30
CA PRO A 137 13.67 2.07 4.95
C PRO A 137 13.44 2.28 6.45
N ALA A 138 12.18 2.46 6.87
CA ALA A 138 11.80 2.71 8.25
C ALA A 138 10.99 1.54 8.78
N GLN A 139 11.69 0.61 9.44
CA GLN A 139 11.07 -0.53 10.10
C GLN A 139 10.51 -0.11 11.45
N VAL A 140 9.25 0.32 11.47
CA VAL A 140 8.55 0.67 12.73
C VAL A 140 8.33 -0.54 13.63
N MET A 141 8.33 -1.75 13.07
CA MET A 141 8.23 -3.02 13.80
C MET A 141 8.85 -4.17 13.01
N THR A 142 9.02 -5.32 13.67
CA THR A 142 9.52 -6.54 13.03
C THR A 142 8.54 -7.07 11.99
N VAL A 143 9.04 -7.86 11.04
CA VAL A 143 8.20 -8.55 10.03
C VAL A 143 7.12 -9.40 10.70
N GLN A 144 7.47 -10.12 11.78
CA GLN A 144 6.49 -10.88 12.58
C GLN A 144 5.42 -9.98 13.20
N GLY A 145 5.80 -8.80 13.71
CA GLY A 145 4.86 -7.81 14.21
C GLY A 145 3.87 -7.35 13.14
N CYS A 146 4.38 -7.03 11.94
CA CYS A 146 3.57 -6.67 10.79
C CYS A 146 2.59 -7.79 10.39
N ALA A 147 3.08 -9.03 10.32
CA ALA A 147 2.25 -10.20 10.02
C ALA A 147 1.11 -10.36 11.05
N GLY A 148 1.42 -10.15 12.33
CA GLY A 148 0.43 -10.13 13.41
C GLY A 148 -0.65 -9.05 13.22
N LEU A 149 -0.30 -7.85 12.76
CA LEU A 149 -1.28 -6.80 12.46
C LEU A 149 -2.22 -7.19 11.31
N VAL A 150 -1.68 -7.83 10.27
CA VAL A 150 -2.47 -8.33 9.13
C VAL A 150 -3.46 -9.37 9.63
N ARG A 151 -2.99 -10.37 10.38
CA ARG A 151 -3.85 -11.40 10.98
C ARG A 151 -4.94 -10.81 11.86
N MET A 152 -4.59 -9.94 12.80
CA MET A 152 -5.56 -9.25 13.66
C MET A 152 -6.63 -8.52 12.83
N SER A 153 -6.20 -7.83 11.77
CA SER A 153 -7.11 -7.11 10.88
C SER A 153 -8.02 -8.06 10.10
N MET A 154 -7.52 -9.22 9.68
CA MET A 154 -8.32 -10.27 9.03
C MET A 154 -9.35 -10.89 9.97
N GLU A 155 -9.01 -11.03 11.26
CA GLU A 155 -9.88 -11.53 12.33
C GLU A 155 -10.90 -10.48 12.84
N GLY A 156 -10.96 -9.30 12.21
CA GLY A 156 -11.89 -8.23 12.61
C GLY A 156 -11.41 -7.37 13.78
N LYS A 157 -10.21 -7.62 14.33
CA LYS A 157 -9.59 -6.85 15.42
C LYS A 157 -8.81 -5.64 14.90
N ARG A 158 -9.38 -4.92 13.93
CA ARG A 158 -8.72 -3.80 13.24
C ARG A 158 -8.32 -2.67 14.19
N ALA A 159 -9.23 -2.26 15.08
CA ALA A 159 -8.97 -1.16 16.02
C ALA A 159 -7.79 -1.47 16.96
N GLU A 160 -7.67 -2.73 17.39
CA GLU A 160 -6.54 -3.20 18.20
C GLU A 160 -5.24 -3.20 17.39
N ALA A 161 -5.30 -3.61 16.12
CA ALA A 161 -4.16 -3.57 15.22
C ALA A 161 -3.69 -2.12 14.95
N GLU A 162 -4.60 -1.18 14.73
CA GLU A 162 -4.28 0.25 14.57
C GLU A 162 -3.64 0.82 15.83
N LYS A 163 -4.17 0.48 17.01
CA LYS A 163 -3.58 0.89 18.29
C LYS A 163 -2.16 0.34 18.46
N ALA A 164 -1.93 -0.92 18.07
CA ALA A 164 -0.60 -1.52 18.09
C ALA A 164 0.37 -0.82 17.13
N LEU A 165 -0.04 -0.57 15.88
CA LEU A 165 0.76 0.14 14.89
C LEU A 165 1.13 1.56 15.35
N ASN A 166 0.17 2.32 15.88
CA ASN A 166 0.40 3.66 16.40
C ASN A 166 1.38 3.66 17.57
N ARG A 167 1.30 2.66 18.44
CA ARG A 167 2.23 2.50 19.57
C ARG A 167 3.65 2.22 19.09
N GLU A 168 3.84 1.30 18.15
CA GLU A 168 5.17 0.99 17.63
C GLU A 168 5.74 2.15 16.82
N THR A 169 4.92 2.84 16.02
CA THR A 169 5.32 4.09 15.34
C THR A 169 5.80 5.14 16.35
N SER A 170 5.06 5.33 17.44
CA SER A 170 5.45 6.27 18.50
C SER A 170 6.77 5.89 19.16
N ARG A 171 7.03 4.59 19.36
CA ARG A 171 8.31 4.09 19.90
C ARG A 171 9.45 4.31 18.93
N PHE A 172 9.24 4.00 17.65
CA PHE A 172 10.19 4.24 16.58
C PHE A 172 10.60 5.72 16.54
N VAL A 173 9.63 6.63 16.53
CA VAL A 173 9.89 8.08 16.52
C VAL A 173 10.67 8.51 17.76
N LYS A 174 10.27 8.06 18.96
CA LYS A 174 10.99 8.38 20.20
C LYS A 174 12.44 7.86 20.21
N ALA A 175 12.70 6.72 19.60
CA ALA A 175 14.03 6.13 19.52
C ALA A 175 14.96 6.92 18.59
N HIS A 176 14.44 7.46 17.48
CA HIS A 176 15.22 8.20 16.47
C HIS A 176 15.30 9.71 16.76
N ARG A 177 14.47 10.22 17.68
CA ARG A 177 14.54 11.60 18.18
C ARG A 177 15.64 11.84 19.24
N ARG A 178 16.19 10.78 19.82
CA ARG A 178 17.36 10.86 20.69
C ARG A 178 18.60 11.08 19.84
#